data_AF-A0A7W1ULE7-F1
#
_entry.id   AF-A0A7W1ULE7-F1
#
_cell.length_a   1.000
_cell.length_b   1.000
_cell.length_c   1.000
_cell.angle_alpha   90.00
_cell.angle_beta   90.00
_cell.angle_gamma   90.00
#
_symmetry.space_group_name_H-M   'P 1'
#
loop_
_entity.id
_entity.type
_entity.pdbx_description
1 polymer ?
#
loop_
_entity_poly.entity_id
_entity_poly.type
_entity_poly.pdbx_seq_one_letter_code
_entity_poly.pdbx_strand_id
1 'polypeptide(L)'
;ERLEECIAGGAVLLKWLPIVQAINPGDPGLARFYQRMADARLPLLVHASGGEQTFATVRPEYNNVRLLELPLDLGVPVICAHSGTRVHAAREPDQLPALRELFGRYPHLWVDNSGLANPSRFAHLPRLAGDPLFNERTLYGSDWPVPSNAFYFPRKLGARRVYALERQTNALQRDVDLKRALGYPEATLTRAARVLPFLDRWLGNFASQST
;
A
#
# COMPACT_ATOMS: atom_id res chain seq x y z
N GLU A 1 17.90 -10.06 -15.78
CA GLU A 1 18.51 -8.87 -16.39
C GLU A 1 17.89 -7.58 -15.87
N ARG A 2 16.67 -7.18 -16.27
CA ARG A 2 16.04 -5.93 -15.80
C ARG A 2 15.96 -5.75 -14.29
N LEU A 3 15.72 -6.84 -13.54
CA LEU A 3 15.76 -6.80 -12.07
C LEU A 3 17.14 -6.35 -11.53
N GLU A 4 18.23 -6.85 -12.12
CA GLU A 4 19.59 -6.46 -11.72
C GLU A 4 19.85 -4.99 -12.04
N GLU A 5 19.39 -4.52 -13.21
CA GLU A 5 19.49 -3.10 -13.57
C GLU A 5 18.76 -2.21 -12.55
N CYS A 6 17.55 -2.59 -12.13
CA CYS A 6 16.80 -1.87 -11.10
C CYS A 6 17.54 -1.88 -9.76
N ILE A 7 18.07 -3.02 -9.33
CA ILE A 7 18.81 -3.16 -8.07
C ILE A 7 20.08 -2.29 -8.11
N ALA A 8 20.88 -2.37 -9.18
CA ALA A 8 22.07 -1.54 -9.36
C ALA A 8 21.72 -0.04 -9.42
N GLY A 9 20.59 0.29 -10.05
CA GLY A 9 20.02 1.63 -10.10
C GLY A 9 19.55 2.17 -8.74
N GLY A 10 19.51 1.35 -7.70
CA GLY A 10 19.07 1.76 -6.36
C GLY A 10 17.55 1.81 -6.22
N ALA A 11 16.83 0.96 -6.96
CA ALA A 11 15.39 0.80 -6.79
C ALA A 11 15.06 0.45 -5.33
N VAL A 12 14.05 1.13 -4.78
CA VAL A 12 13.61 0.95 -3.39
C VAL A 12 12.44 -0.03 -3.26
N LEU A 13 11.81 -0.39 -4.37
CA LEU A 13 10.74 -1.40 -4.47
C LEU A 13 10.52 -1.79 -5.94
N LEU A 14 9.80 -2.90 -6.16
CA LEU A 14 9.18 -3.28 -7.42
C LEU A 14 7.66 -3.18 -7.29
N LYS A 15 6.94 -2.63 -8.29
CA LYS A 15 5.48 -2.52 -8.26
C LYS A 15 4.82 -3.38 -9.32
N TRP A 16 3.83 -4.18 -8.94
CA TRP A 16 3.00 -4.99 -9.85
C TRP A 16 1.51 -4.74 -9.71
N LEU A 17 0.80 -4.84 -10.84
CA LEU A 17 -0.65 -4.85 -10.96
C LEU A 17 -1.08 -6.16 -11.65
N PRO A 18 -1.11 -7.29 -10.92
CA PRO A 18 -1.35 -8.63 -11.47
C PRO A 18 -2.53 -8.72 -12.44
N ILE A 19 -3.66 -8.12 -12.07
CA ILE A 19 -4.90 -8.21 -12.84
C ILE A 19 -4.85 -7.48 -14.18
N VAL A 20 -3.95 -6.50 -14.31
CA VAL A 20 -3.73 -5.70 -15.53
C VAL A 20 -2.59 -6.29 -16.35
N GLN A 21 -1.48 -6.60 -15.69
CA GLN A 21 -0.23 -7.06 -16.32
C GLN A 21 -0.23 -8.56 -16.64
N ALA A 22 -1.28 -9.28 -16.23
CA ALA A 22 -1.40 -10.73 -16.37
C ALA A 22 -0.22 -11.50 -15.74
N ILE A 23 0.27 -11.02 -14.60
CA ILE A 23 1.32 -11.66 -13.81
C ILE A 23 0.65 -12.43 -12.68
N ASN A 24 0.76 -13.77 -12.65
CA ASN A 24 0.30 -14.57 -11.51
C ASN A 24 1.35 -14.51 -10.39
N PRO A 25 1.09 -13.85 -9.24
CA PRO A 25 2.10 -13.77 -8.18
C PRO A 25 2.44 -15.14 -7.57
N GLY A 26 1.53 -16.11 -7.66
CA GLY A 26 1.70 -17.46 -7.15
C GLY A 26 2.34 -18.44 -8.13
N ASP A 27 2.80 -18.00 -9.30
CA ASP A 27 3.43 -18.87 -10.29
C ASP A 27 4.80 -19.39 -9.79
N PRO A 28 4.98 -20.71 -9.61
CA PRO A 28 6.26 -21.29 -9.19
C PRO A 28 7.43 -20.96 -10.13
N GLY A 29 7.16 -20.64 -11.40
CA GLY A 29 8.17 -20.17 -12.35
C GLY A 29 8.84 -18.86 -11.92
N LEU A 30 8.20 -18.06 -11.06
CA LEU A 30 8.75 -16.82 -10.51
C LEU A 30 9.67 -17.06 -9.30
N ALA A 31 9.82 -18.29 -8.81
CA ALA A 31 10.58 -18.56 -7.59
C ALA A 31 12.02 -18.02 -7.62
N ARG A 32 12.73 -18.18 -8.74
CA ARG A 32 14.09 -17.62 -8.90
C ARG A 32 14.11 -16.09 -8.87
N PHE A 33 13.08 -15.46 -9.45
CA PHE A 33 12.93 -14.01 -9.44
C PHE A 33 12.70 -13.48 -8.02
N TYR A 34 11.81 -14.14 -7.27
CA TYR A 34 11.56 -13.81 -5.87
C TYR A 34 12.74 -14.06 -4.97
N GLN A 35 13.45 -15.19 -5.13
CA GLN A 35 14.68 -15.44 -4.36
C GLN A 35 15.67 -14.29 -4.55
N ARG A 36 15.85 -13.84 -5.81
CA ARG A 36 16.75 -12.73 -6.09
C ARG A 36 16.28 -11.41 -5.46
N MET A 37 14.97 -11.13 -5.45
CA MET A 37 14.40 -9.97 -4.76
C MET A 37 14.63 -10.06 -3.25
N ALA A 38 14.43 -11.23 -2.64
CA ALA A 38 14.65 -11.46 -1.22
C ALA A 38 16.12 -11.25 -0.83
N ASP A 39 17.06 -11.79 -1.61
CA ASP A 39 18.51 -11.58 -1.42
C ASP A 39 18.88 -10.09 -1.48
N ALA A 40 18.24 -9.33 -2.37
CA ALA A 40 18.41 -7.88 -2.49
C ALA A 40 17.62 -7.07 -1.45
N ARG A 41 16.76 -7.73 -0.65
CA ARG A 41 15.76 -7.12 0.23
C ARG A 41 14.87 -6.11 -0.49
N LEU A 42 14.60 -6.33 -1.79
CA LEU A 42 13.78 -5.44 -2.61
C LEU A 42 12.29 -5.75 -2.39
N PRO A 43 11.50 -4.84 -1.80
CA PRO A 43 10.09 -5.09 -1.54
C PRO A 43 9.25 -5.17 -2.82
N LEU A 44 8.20 -5.99 -2.78
CA LEU A 44 7.16 -6.06 -3.80
C LEU A 44 5.92 -5.27 -3.34
N LEU A 45 5.63 -4.13 -3.96
CA LEU A 45 4.35 -3.43 -3.83
C LEU A 45 3.37 -4.00 -4.85
N VAL A 46 2.24 -4.55 -4.40
CA VAL A 46 1.33 -5.30 -5.28
C VAL A 46 -0.11 -4.86 -5.13
N HIS A 47 -0.77 -4.59 -6.26
CA HIS A 47 -2.21 -4.40 -6.33
C HIS A 47 -2.91 -5.77 -6.40
N ALA A 48 -2.86 -6.53 -5.30
CA ALA A 48 -3.39 -7.90 -5.22
C ALA A 48 -4.86 -7.98 -4.75
N SER A 49 -5.51 -6.83 -4.56
CA SER A 49 -6.84 -6.73 -3.94
C SER A 49 -7.69 -5.60 -4.52
N GLY A 50 -8.94 -5.90 -4.81
CA GLY A 50 -9.90 -4.97 -5.37
C GLY A 50 -9.65 -4.72 -6.86
N GLY A 51 -10.69 -4.28 -7.56
CA GLY A 51 -10.56 -3.94 -8.98
C GLY A 51 -9.61 -2.78 -9.23
N GLU A 52 -9.03 -2.75 -10.43
CA GLU A 52 -8.36 -1.57 -10.97
C GLU A 52 -9.40 -0.72 -11.69
N GLN A 53 -9.44 0.59 -11.41
CA GLN A 53 -10.44 1.50 -11.99
C GLN A 53 -9.88 2.33 -13.15
N THR A 54 -8.56 2.37 -13.32
CA THR A 54 -7.90 3.16 -14.37
C THR A 54 -7.56 2.32 -15.61
N PHE A 55 -7.31 1.02 -15.44
CA PHE A 55 -6.87 0.13 -16.52
C PHE A 55 -7.83 -1.03 -16.76
N ALA A 56 -7.80 -1.56 -17.98
CA ALA A 56 -8.54 -2.77 -18.32
C ALA A 56 -8.01 -3.97 -17.51
N THR A 57 -8.93 -4.69 -16.88
CA THR A 57 -8.62 -5.94 -16.18
C THR A 57 -8.53 -7.08 -17.20
N VAL A 58 -7.39 -7.77 -17.21
CA VAL A 58 -7.07 -8.87 -18.15
C VAL A 58 -7.14 -10.24 -17.46
N ARG A 59 -6.84 -10.30 -16.16
CA ARG A 59 -6.82 -11.52 -15.33
C ARG A 59 -7.44 -11.27 -13.96
N PRO A 60 -8.79 -11.16 -13.85
CA PRO A 60 -9.46 -10.90 -12.57
C PRO A 60 -9.18 -11.96 -11.49
N GLU A 61 -8.85 -13.19 -11.87
CA GLU A 61 -8.49 -14.29 -10.98
C GLU A 61 -7.20 -14.04 -10.18
N TYR A 62 -6.35 -13.10 -10.61
CA TYR A 62 -5.14 -12.70 -9.86
C TYR A 62 -5.43 -11.68 -8.76
N ASN A 63 -6.70 -11.29 -8.57
CA ASN A 63 -7.18 -10.48 -7.46
C ASN A 63 -7.30 -11.32 -6.17
N ASN A 64 -6.20 -11.87 -5.68
CA ASN A 64 -6.19 -12.75 -4.51
C ASN A 64 -4.90 -12.61 -3.69
N VAL A 65 -5.01 -12.14 -2.45
CA VAL A 65 -3.87 -11.97 -1.51
C VAL A 65 -3.19 -13.29 -1.17
N ARG A 66 -3.85 -14.44 -1.34
CA ARG A 66 -3.23 -15.78 -1.14
C ARG A 66 -2.19 -16.12 -2.19
N LEU A 67 -2.27 -15.53 -3.38
CA LEU A 67 -1.23 -15.69 -4.41
C LEU A 67 0.11 -15.06 -3.99
N LEU A 68 0.11 -14.25 -2.92
CA LEU A 68 1.31 -13.65 -2.36
C LEU A 68 2.06 -14.59 -1.40
N GLU A 69 1.51 -15.77 -1.06
CA GLU A 69 2.20 -16.73 -0.19
C GLU A 69 3.55 -17.15 -0.79
N LEU A 70 3.65 -17.35 -2.11
CA LEU A 70 4.91 -17.73 -2.76
C LEU A 70 6.05 -16.69 -2.56
N PRO A 71 5.90 -15.40 -2.92
CA PRO A 71 6.95 -14.42 -2.62
C PRO A 71 7.21 -14.26 -1.12
N LEU A 72 6.17 -14.37 -0.28
CA LEU A 72 6.32 -14.28 1.17
C LEU A 72 7.10 -15.46 1.75
N ASP A 73 6.86 -16.69 1.30
CA ASP A 73 7.57 -17.92 1.71
C ASP A 73 9.05 -17.84 1.34
N LEU A 74 9.37 -17.21 0.22
CA LEU A 74 10.75 -16.98 -0.23
C LEU A 74 11.41 -15.75 0.44
N GLY A 75 10.73 -15.09 1.38
CA GLY A 75 11.29 -14.00 2.19
C GLY A 75 11.27 -12.62 1.54
N VAL A 76 10.55 -12.43 0.44
CA VAL A 76 10.38 -11.11 -0.20
C VAL A 76 9.50 -10.24 0.70
N PRO A 77 9.92 -9.03 1.12
CA PRO A 77 9.01 -8.10 1.78
C PRO A 77 7.88 -7.72 0.84
N VAL A 78 6.62 -7.87 1.24
CA VAL A 78 5.46 -7.56 0.39
C VAL A 78 4.66 -6.42 1.00
N ILE A 79 4.21 -5.49 0.16
CA ILE A 79 3.30 -4.41 0.53
C ILE A 79 2.03 -4.57 -0.31
N CYS A 80 0.91 -4.87 0.33
CA CYS A 80 -0.39 -4.88 -0.33
C CYS A 80 -0.90 -3.45 -0.49
N ALA A 81 -1.03 -3.00 -1.73
CA ALA A 81 -1.55 -1.67 -2.04
C ALA A 81 -2.98 -1.49 -1.53
N HIS A 82 -3.32 -0.27 -1.09
CA HIS A 82 -4.66 0.11 -0.62
C HIS A 82 -5.20 -0.83 0.48
N SER A 83 -4.30 -1.33 1.34
CA SER A 83 -4.61 -2.21 2.46
C SER A 83 -5.37 -3.49 2.14
N GLY A 84 -5.21 -4.05 0.94
CA GLY A 84 -5.95 -5.27 0.64
C GLY A 84 -7.45 -5.01 0.38
N THR A 85 -7.88 -3.74 0.32
CA THR A 85 -9.30 -3.40 0.31
C THR A 85 -9.95 -3.69 -1.04
N ARG A 86 -11.26 -3.86 -1.04
CA ARG A 86 -12.07 -3.97 -2.26
C ARG A 86 -12.57 -2.59 -2.71
N VAL A 87 -12.90 -2.48 -3.99
CA VAL A 87 -13.55 -1.30 -4.62
C VAL A 87 -15.05 -1.51 -4.65
N HIS A 88 -15.50 -2.68 -5.08
CA HIS A 88 -16.92 -2.97 -5.33
C HIS A 88 -17.44 -4.02 -4.36
N ALA A 89 -18.03 -3.57 -3.24
CA ALA A 89 -18.48 -4.45 -2.16
C ALA A 89 -19.45 -5.59 -2.57
N ALA A 90 -20.23 -5.39 -3.63
CA ALA A 90 -21.18 -6.38 -4.15
C ALA A 90 -20.55 -7.40 -5.13
N ARG A 91 -19.36 -7.10 -5.67
CA ARG A 91 -18.72 -7.90 -6.74
C ARG A 91 -17.40 -8.51 -6.31
N GLU A 92 -16.80 -7.99 -5.25
CA GLU A 92 -15.48 -8.36 -4.79
C GLU A 92 -15.54 -8.88 -3.35
N PRO A 93 -14.89 -10.03 -3.08
CA PRO A 93 -14.81 -10.56 -1.72
C PRO A 93 -14.01 -9.60 -0.81
N ASP A 94 -14.37 -9.55 0.48
CA ASP A 94 -13.54 -8.87 1.47
C ASP A 94 -12.31 -9.75 1.76
N GLN A 95 -11.13 -9.30 1.34
CA GLN A 95 -9.87 -10.03 1.53
C GLN A 95 -9.16 -9.69 2.85
N LEU A 96 -9.69 -8.74 3.64
CA LEU A 96 -9.10 -8.35 4.93
C LEU A 96 -8.99 -9.52 5.93
N PRO A 97 -9.94 -10.47 6.02
CA PRO A 97 -9.77 -11.66 6.87
C PRO A 97 -8.57 -12.53 6.46
N ALA A 98 -8.43 -12.81 5.16
CA ALA A 98 -7.29 -13.56 4.65
C ALA A 98 -5.97 -12.83 4.91
N LEU A 99 -5.94 -11.51 4.72
CA LEU A 99 -4.77 -10.70 4.99
C LEU A 99 -4.38 -10.69 6.48
N ARG A 100 -5.38 -10.67 7.39
CA ARG A 100 -5.16 -10.81 8.83
C ARG A 100 -4.50 -12.13 9.20
N GLU A 101 -4.91 -13.24 8.58
CA GLU A 101 -4.26 -14.54 8.78
C GLU A 101 -2.81 -14.52 8.28
N LEU A 102 -2.57 -13.90 7.11
CA LEU A 102 -1.23 -13.78 6.54
C LEU A 102 -0.31 -12.93 7.41
N PHE A 103 -0.78 -11.85 8.05
CA PHE A 103 0.03 -11.08 9.00
C PHE A 103 0.54 -11.91 10.18
N GLY A 104 -0.23 -12.92 10.60
CA GLY A 104 0.19 -13.84 11.67
C GLY A 104 1.30 -14.82 11.24
N ARG A 105 1.38 -15.12 9.94
CA ARG A 105 2.38 -16.03 9.36
C ARG A 105 3.63 -15.30 8.85
N TYR A 106 3.47 -14.09 8.34
CA TYR A 106 4.50 -13.38 7.60
C TYR A 106 4.78 -12.00 8.21
N PRO A 107 5.86 -11.87 9.02
CA PRO A 107 6.21 -10.60 9.66
C PRO A 107 6.66 -9.52 8.67
N HIS A 108 7.07 -9.92 7.46
CA HIS A 108 7.48 -9.04 6.36
C HIS A 108 6.36 -8.73 5.35
N LEU A 109 5.10 -9.06 5.70
CA LEU A 109 3.92 -8.58 4.99
C LEU A 109 3.45 -7.25 5.58
N TRP A 110 3.24 -6.29 4.69
CA TRP A 110 2.81 -4.93 4.98
C TRP A 110 1.60 -4.57 4.13
N VAL A 111 0.95 -3.47 4.49
CA VAL A 111 -0.05 -2.78 3.68
C VAL A 111 0.29 -1.32 3.57
N ASP A 112 -0.23 -0.61 2.57
CA ASP A 112 -0.29 0.86 2.59
C ASP A 112 -1.71 1.38 2.79
N ASN A 113 -1.85 2.63 3.24
CA ASN A 113 -3.15 3.32 3.35
C ASN A 113 -3.42 4.31 2.21
N SER A 114 -2.81 4.06 1.05
CA SER A 114 -2.92 4.94 -0.12
C SER A 114 -4.30 4.83 -0.79
N GLY A 115 -4.79 5.94 -1.35
CA GLY A 115 -6.00 5.94 -2.17
C GLY A 115 -7.28 5.51 -1.42
N LEU A 116 -7.30 5.56 -0.09
CA LEU A 116 -8.46 5.08 0.69
C LEU A 116 -9.53 6.16 0.90
N ALA A 117 -9.18 7.45 0.82
CA ALA A 117 -10.09 8.58 1.06
C ALA A 117 -10.85 9.03 -0.21
N ASN A 118 -11.33 8.05 -0.98
CA ASN A 118 -12.05 8.26 -2.24
C ASN A 118 -13.43 7.56 -2.19
N PRO A 119 -14.36 7.83 -3.11
CA PRO A 119 -15.73 7.35 -2.99
C PRO A 119 -15.86 5.82 -3.06
N SER A 120 -14.88 5.13 -3.65
CA SER A 120 -14.87 3.67 -3.74
C SER A 120 -14.35 2.98 -2.48
N ARG A 121 -13.51 3.64 -1.67
CA ARG A 121 -12.78 3.00 -0.55
C ARG A 121 -12.95 3.71 0.80
N PHE A 122 -13.60 4.88 0.87
CA PHE A 122 -13.65 5.71 2.09
C PHE A 122 -14.15 4.95 3.32
N ALA A 123 -15.07 4.00 3.17
CA ALA A 123 -15.60 3.21 4.27
C ALA A 123 -14.53 2.34 4.97
N HIS A 124 -13.47 1.94 4.26
CA HIS A 124 -12.38 1.15 4.81
C HIS A 124 -11.43 1.98 5.68
N LEU A 125 -11.21 3.25 5.34
CA LEU A 125 -10.24 4.11 6.01
C LEU A 125 -10.43 4.18 7.55
N PRO A 126 -11.62 4.47 8.11
CA PRO A 126 -11.83 4.48 9.56
C PRO A 126 -11.88 3.07 10.17
N ARG A 127 -12.26 2.04 9.41
CA ARG A 127 -12.25 0.64 9.87
C ARG A 127 -10.82 0.19 10.15
N LEU A 128 -9.91 0.50 9.23
CA LEU A 128 -8.49 0.17 9.33
C LEU A 128 -7.78 1.01 10.40
N ALA A 129 -8.12 2.30 10.52
CA ALA A 129 -7.59 3.16 11.58
C ALA A 129 -7.90 2.63 12.99
N GLY A 130 -9.06 2.00 13.17
CA GLY A 130 -9.49 1.40 14.43
C GLY A 130 -8.96 0.00 14.69
N ASP A 131 -8.13 -0.56 13.81
CA ASP A 131 -7.64 -1.94 13.89
C ASP A 131 -6.15 -1.97 14.28
N PRO A 132 -5.80 -2.38 15.51
CA PRO A 132 -4.42 -2.36 16.00
C PRO A 132 -3.44 -3.16 15.13
N LEU A 133 -3.87 -4.31 14.60
CA LEU A 133 -3.02 -5.16 13.78
C LEU A 133 -2.66 -4.47 12.46
N PHE A 134 -3.65 -3.85 11.81
CA PHE A 134 -3.41 -3.09 10.59
C PHE A 134 -2.55 -1.85 10.90
N ASN A 135 -2.82 -1.13 11.98
CA ASN A 135 -2.03 0.03 12.40
C ASN A 135 -0.53 -0.28 12.57
N GLU A 136 -0.18 -1.48 13.04
CA GLU A 136 1.21 -1.94 13.15
C GLU A 136 1.83 -2.31 11.81
N ARG A 137 1.03 -2.73 10.83
CA ARG A 137 1.45 -3.23 9.52
C ARG A 137 1.23 -2.23 8.36
N THR A 138 0.78 -1.02 8.65
CA THR A 138 0.45 -0.02 7.62
C THR A 138 1.60 0.93 7.33
N LEU A 139 1.85 1.20 6.06
CA LEU A 139 2.74 2.24 5.57
C LEU A 139 1.90 3.41 5.06
N TYR A 140 2.41 4.62 5.22
CA TYR A 140 1.81 5.77 4.56
C TYR A 140 2.08 5.75 3.06
N GLY A 141 1.01 5.91 2.29
CA GLY A 141 1.08 6.33 0.89
C GLY A 141 -0.11 7.24 0.60
N SER A 142 0.03 8.20 -0.32
CA SER A 142 -1.06 9.11 -0.68
C SER A 142 -1.89 8.62 -1.86
N ASP A 143 -1.27 7.87 -2.78
CA ASP A 143 -1.79 7.58 -4.12
C ASP A 143 -1.97 8.83 -4.99
N TRP A 144 -1.12 9.84 -4.79
CA TRP A 144 -1.14 11.04 -5.63
C TRP A 144 -0.99 10.67 -7.11
N PRO A 145 -1.83 11.22 -8.02
CA PRO A 145 -2.72 12.38 -7.84
C PRO A 145 -4.19 12.08 -7.44
N VAL A 146 -4.50 10.89 -6.94
CA VAL A 146 -5.86 10.56 -6.48
C VAL A 146 -6.28 11.51 -5.34
N PRO A 147 -7.45 12.18 -5.43
CA PRO A 147 -7.91 13.07 -4.38
C PRO A 147 -8.17 12.34 -3.06
N SER A 148 -7.77 12.99 -1.95
CA SER A 148 -8.10 12.56 -0.59
C SER A 148 -9.07 13.57 0.01
N ASN A 149 -10.30 13.14 0.29
CA ASN A 149 -11.36 14.04 0.74
C ASN A 149 -11.87 13.67 2.14
N ALA A 150 -11.96 14.68 3.01
CA ALA A 150 -12.48 14.57 4.37
C ALA A 150 -14.02 14.60 4.44
N PHE A 151 -14.70 15.11 3.41
CA PHE A 151 -16.17 15.25 3.40
C PHE A 151 -16.92 13.92 3.49
N TYR A 152 -16.25 12.79 3.31
CA TYR A 152 -16.82 11.46 3.57
C TYR A 152 -17.01 11.15 5.07
N PHE A 153 -16.41 11.92 5.98
CA PHE A 153 -16.29 11.58 7.40
C PHE A 153 -16.98 12.52 8.41
N PRO A 154 -18.10 13.23 8.11
CA PRO A 154 -18.71 14.15 9.07
C PRO A 154 -19.20 13.44 10.34
N ARG A 155 -19.64 12.18 10.22
CA ARG A 155 -20.08 11.37 11.37
C ARG A 155 -18.95 10.99 12.33
N LYS A 156 -17.70 10.90 11.84
CA LYS A 156 -16.53 10.52 12.65
C LYS A 156 -15.77 11.73 13.17
N LEU A 157 -15.65 12.79 12.35
CA LEU A 157 -14.80 13.94 12.65
C LEU A 157 -15.57 15.19 13.09
N GLY A 158 -16.88 15.25 12.85
CA GLY A 158 -17.69 16.45 13.01
C GLY A 158 -17.50 17.47 11.88
N ALA A 159 -18.54 18.23 11.58
CA ALA A 159 -18.57 19.16 10.44
C ALA A 159 -17.47 20.22 10.47
N ARG A 160 -17.16 20.79 11.65
CA ARG A 160 -16.11 21.81 11.81
C ARG A 160 -14.73 21.29 11.39
N ARG A 161 -14.39 20.05 11.78
CA ARG A 161 -13.09 19.45 11.47
C ARG A 161 -12.99 19.06 10.00
N VAL A 162 -14.07 18.49 9.45
CA VAL A 162 -14.17 18.23 8.01
C VAL A 162 -13.94 19.50 7.20
N TYR A 163 -14.63 20.59 7.53
CA TYR A 163 -14.47 21.87 6.85
C TYR A 163 -13.02 22.39 6.91
N ALA A 164 -12.37 22.29 8.07
CA ALA A 164 -10.97 22.70 8.22
C ALA A 164 -10.03 21.86 7.33
N LEU A 165 -10.24 20.54 7.26
CA LEU A 165 -9.44 19.63 6.42
C LEU A 165 -9.65 19.92 4.92
N GLU A 166 -10.89 20.14 4.47
CA GLU A 166 -11.18 20.45 3.06
C GLU A 166 -10.58 21.79 2.59
N ARG A 167 -10.36 22.73 3.51
CA ARG A 167 -9.67 23.99 3.19
C ARG A 167 -8.18 23.85 2.95
N GLN A 168 -7.57 22.73 3.34
CA GLN A 168 -6.17 22.46 3.05
C GLN A 168 -5.98 22.30 1.54
N THR A 169 -5.27 23.21 0.89
CA THR A 169 -5.07 23.21 -0.56
C THR A 169 -4.03 22.18 -1.00
N ASN A 170 -3.08 21.84 -0.12
CA ASN A 170 -2.11 20.79 -0.38
C ASN A 170 -2.77 19.42 -0.15
N ALA A 171 -3.05 18.70 -1.23
CA ALA A 171 -3.72 17.40 -1.17
C ALA A 171 -2.95 16.34 -0.36
N LEU A 172 -1.61 16.34 -0.40
CA LEU A 172 -0.80 15.42 0.41
C LEU A 172 -0.93 15.76 1.89
N GLN A 173 -0.84 17.05 2.24
CA GLN A 173 -1.00 17.49 3.63
C GLN A 173 -2.41 17.19 4.14
N ARG A 174 -3.42 17.40 3.30
CA ARG A 174 -4.82 17.06 3.62
C ARG A 174 -4.96 15.57 3.93
N ASP A 175 -4.37 14.70 3.12
CA ASP A 175 -4.42 13.25 3.33
C ASP A 175 -3.76 12.83 4.64
N VAL A 176 -2.57 13.38 4.95
CA VAL A 176 -1.88 13.16 6.23
C VAL A 176 -2.75 13.62 7.39
N ASP A 177 -3.28 14.85 7.34
CA ASP A 177 -4.08 15.42 8.43
C ASP A 177 -5.40 14.69 8.62
N LEU A 178 -6.02 14.20 7.54
CA LEU A 178 -7.20 13.36 7.57
C LEU A 178 -6.91 12.02 8.26
N LYS A 179 -5.81 11.34 7.88
CA LYS A 179 -5.41 10.07 8.50
C LYS A 179 -5.10 10.22 9.98
N ARG A 180 -4.39 11.29 10.37
CA ARG A 180 -4.19 11.68 11.78
C ARG A 180 -5.51 11.91 12.49
N ALA A 181 -6.44 12.64 11.87
CA ALA A 181 -7.75 12.91 12.44
C ALA A 181 -8.59 11.65 12.67
N LEU A 182 -8.43 10.64 11.82
CA LEU A 182 -9.10 9.35 11.94
C LEU A 182 -8.41 8.39 12.92
N GLY A 183 -7.24 8.74 13.45
CA GLY A 183 -6.54 7.98 14.48
C GLY A 183 -5.43 7.05 13.99
N TYR A 184 -4.95 7.21 12.74
CA TYR A 184 -3.75 6.49 12.31
C TYR A 184 -2.54 6.91 13.18
N PRO A 185 -1.74 5.97 13.70
CA PRO A 185 -0.55 6.32 14.48
C PRO A 185 0.48 7.07 13.64
N GLU A 186 1.20 8.02 14.25
CA GLU A 186 2.33 8.75 13.60
C GLU A 186 3.38 7.80 13.03
N ALA A 187 3.60 6.65 13.68
CA ALA A 187 4.51 5.63 13.20
C ALA A 187 4.20 5.18 11.76
N THR A 188 2.94 5.22 11.31
CA THR A 188 2.56 4.91 9.92
C THR A 188 3.25 5.81 8.90
N LEU A 189 3.49 7.08 9.24
CA LEU A 189 4.14 8.06 8.35
C LEU A 189 5.64 7.79 8.17
N THR A 190 6.30 7.23 9.18
CA THR A 190 7.75 7.01 9.17
C THR A 190 8.16 5.56 8.90
N ARG A 191 7.22 4.61 9.04
CA ARG A 191 7.50 3.17 8.97
C ARG A 191 8.09 2.71 7.64
N ALA A 192 7.76 3.41 6.54
CA ALA A 192 8.33 3.11 5.22
C ALA A 192 9.86 3.13 5.22
N ALA A 193 10.48 3.97 6.06
CA ALA A 193 11.94 4.04 6.19
C ALA A 193 12.59 2.73 6.69
N ARG A 194 11.82 1.86 7.36
CA ARG A 194 12.27 0.55 7.85
C ARG A 194 12.02 -0.58 6.85
N VAL A 195 11.15 -0.37 5.86
CA VAL A 195 10.70 -1.39 4.90
C VAL A 195 11.38 -1.21 3.55
N LEU A 196 11.54 0.04 3.11
CA LEU A 196 12.13 0.36 1.81
C LEU A 196 13.65 0.47 1.94
N PRO A 197 14.43 -0.37 1.23
CA PRO A 197 15.88 -0.28 1.21
C PRO A 197 16.36 0.94 0.42
N PHE A 198 17.64 1.29 0.59
CA PHE A 198 18.36 2.28 -0.23
C PHE A 198 17.78 3.71 -0.22
N LEU A 199 16.87 4.05 0.71
CA LEU A 199 16.32 5.40 0.79
C LEU A 199 17.41 6.47 0.99
N ASP A 200 18.45 6.17 1.78
CA ASP A 200 19.55 7.10 2.04
C ASP A 200 20.26 7.56 0.76
N ARG A 201 20.34 6.71 -0.28
CA ARG A 201 20.90 7.07 -1.59
C ARG A 201 20.13 8.22 -2.24
N TRP A 202 18.83 8.27 -2.02
CA TRP A 202 17.94 9.28 -2.60
C TRP A 202 17.75 10.49 -1.67
N LEU A 203 17.83 10.27 -0.35
CA LEU A 203 17.66 11.31 0.66
C LEU A 203 18.94 12.12 0.90
N GLY A 204 20.12 11.52 0.73
CA GLY A 204 21.43 12.17 0.95
C GLY A 204 21.69 13.40 0.06
N ASN A 205 20.96 13.55 -1.05
CA ASN A 205 21.05 14.73 -1.92
C ASN A 205 20.23 15.94 -1.45
N PHE A 206 19.38 15.80 -0.41
CA PHE A 206 18.61 16.93 0.13
C PHE A 206 19.37 17.71 1.21
N ALA A 207 20.31 17.08 1.92
CA ALA A 207 21.09 17.72 2.97
C ALA A 207 22.17 18.70 2.45
N SER A 208 22.59 18.56 1.19
CA SER A 208 23.61 19.41 0.55
C SER A 208 23.04 20.61 -0.22
N GLN A 209 21.71 20.75 -0.30
CA GLN A 209 21.03 21.86 -0.99
C GLN A 209 20.38 22.87 -0.03
N SER A 210 20.68 22.79 1.27
CA SER A 210 20.16 23.67 2.31
C SER A 210 21.26 24.37 3.13
N THR A 211 22.31 24.82 2.44
CA THR A 211 23.28 25.81 2.94
C THR A 211 23.40 26.96 1.96
#